data_AF-A0A925DTI6-F1
#
_entry.id   AF-A0A925DTI6-F1
#
_cell.length_a   1.000
_cell.length_b   1.000
_cell.length_c   1.000
_cell.angle_alpha   90.00
_cell.angle_beta   90.00
_cell.angle_gamma   90.00
#
_symmetry.space_group_name_H-M   'P 1'
#
loop_
_entity.id
_entity.type
_entity.pdbx_description
1 polymer ?
#
loop_
_entity_poly.entity_id
_entity_poly.type
_entity_poly.pdbx_seq_one_letter_code
_entity_poly.pdbx_strand_id
1 'polypeptide(L)'
;MDVALPRNKLIVITGLSGSGKSSLAFDTLYAEGQRRYVESLSAYARQFLGRHEKPPVDYIKGISPAIAIEQKVISRNPRSTVGTTTEIYDYLKLLFARAGKTYSPISGKLVRRHTVSDVVNSILELPNGSRIMLLAKIFISEGRNLKQHLQILKQQGFSRVLYKNEVRKLEEDEIASLKSTDQLFLLIDRVVLDIYTDKEELSNRLSDSVQTCFFEGQGECMVHITEQEEEAAELSIAAEPKVKYLNEKSKKNSAQANVLHFSDRFEMDGIKFDEPDVNFFTFNNPIGACKTCEGFGSIIGIDPDLVFPNKNLSVYENAVACWNGESMSEYKKKFILKAHKVDFPVHKPINELSKKQYDLLWHGDKGIVGVKQFFDFVESQSYKIQYRVMLARYRGKTTCPDCNGTRLRKDANYVKIADTGISELVLLPIEKLKKFFDDLKFNEHDTKVAKRLLIEITSRIQFLCNVGLGYLTLNRVANTLSGGESQRINLATSLGSSLVGSLYILDEPSIGLHPRDTERLITVLTSLRNLGNTVIVVEHDEDIMRAADELLDIGPEA
;
A
#
# COMPACT_ATOMS: atom_id res chain seq x y z
N MET A 1 -41.32 4.12 32.62
CA MET A 1 -40.98 2.69 32.76
C MET A 1 -39.80 2.52 33.71
N ASP A 2 -39.82 1.53 34.61
CA ASP A 2 -38.66 1.10 35.39
C ASP A 2 -38.17 -0.26 34.88
N VAL A 3 -36.86 -0.38 34.59
CA VAL A 3 -36.27 -1.62 34.05
C VAL A 3 -34.93 -1.94 34.70
N ALA A 4 -34.72 -3.22 35.03
CA ALA A 4 -33.44 -3.73 35.53
C ALA A 4 -32.78 -4.59 34.46
N LEU A 5 -31.59 -4.19 34.00
CA LEU A 5 -30.84 -4.89 32.95
C LEU A 5 -29.63 -5.61 33.54
N PRO A 6 -29.45 -6.93 33.30
CA PRO A 6 -28.30 -7.66 33.81
C PRO A 6 -27.02 -7.25 33.08
N ARG A 7 -25.95 -7.02 33.84
CA ARG A 7 -24.63 -6.70 33.26
C ARG A 7 -23.92 -7.93 32.73
N ASN A 8 -23.01 -7.71 31.78
CA ASN A 8 -22.17 -8.74 31.15
C ASN A 8 -23.00 -9.83 30.44
N LYS A 9 -24.19 -9.45 29.97
CA LYS A 9 -25.15 -10.30 29.28
C LYS A 9 -25.42 -9.77 27.88
N LEU A 10 -25.86 -10.67 27.00
CA LEU A 10 -26.48 -10.33 25.72
C LEU A 10 -27.98 -10.15 25.95
N ILE A 11 -28.42 -8.90 25.89
CA ILE A 11 -29.82 -8.50 26.09
C ILE A 11 -30.41 -8.17 24.72
N VAL A 12 -31.56 -8.75 24.41
CA VAL A 12 -32.32 -8.41 23.20
C VAL A 12 -33.58 -7.64 23.58
N ILE A 13 -33.74 -6.45 22.99
CA ILE A 13 -34.94 -5.63 23.09
C ILE A 13 -35.80 -5.90 21.85
N THR A 14 -37.02 -6.37 22.07
CA THR A 14 -38.00 -6.66 21.01
C THR A 14 -39.33 -5.95 21.30
N GLY A 15 -40.29 -6.07 20.39
CA GLY A 15 -41.61 -5.44 20.48
C GLY A 15 -42.07 -4.80 19.17
N LEU A 16 -43.31 -4.33 19.10
CA LEU A 16 -43.89 -3.76 17.87
C LEU A 16 -43.14 -2.51 17.38
N SER A 17 -43.20 -2.21 16.09
CA SER A 17 -42.64 -0.96 15.55
C SER A 17 -43.30 0.25 16.23
N GLY A 18 -42.50 1.21 16.68
CA GLY A 18 -42.97 2.36 17.45
C GLY A 18 -43.22 2.10 18.94
N SER A 19 -42.92 0.92 19.48
CA SER A 19 -43.10 0.64 20.92
C SER A 19 -42.10 1.34 21.85
N GLY A 20 -41.13 2.09 21.32
CA GLY A 20 -40.14 2.81 22.13
C GLY A 20 -38.79 2.08 22.33
N LYS A 21 -38.56 0.96 21.63
CA LYS A 21 -37.28 0.20 21.67
C LYS A 21 -36.05 1.06 21.45
N SER A 22 -36.03 1.81 20.34
CA SER A 22 -34.90 2.66 19.98
C SER A 22 -34.78 3.85 20.93
N SER A 23 -35.88 4.36 21.48
CA SER A 23 -35.86 5.44 22.48
C SER A 23 -35.27 5.00 23.81
N LEU A 24 -35.56 3.77 24.27
CA LEU A 24 -34.88 3.22 25.44
C LEU A 24 -33.40 2.97 25.14
N ALA A 25 -33.09 2.28 24.04
CA ALA A 25 -31.74 1.87 23.70
C ALA A 25 -30.81 3.06 23.39
N PHE A 26 -31.19 3.93 22.46
CA PHE A 26 -30.33 4.99 21.94
C PHE A 26 -30.55 6.33 22.65
N ASP A 27 -31.80 6.77 22.76
CA ASP A 27 -32.09 8.11 23.30
C ASP A 27 -31.88 8.18 24.82
N THR A 28 -31.98 7.03 25.52
CA THR A 28 -31.81 6.94 26.97
C THR A 28 -30.49 6.28 27.37
N LEU A 29 -30.34 4.97 27.12
CA LEU A 29 -29.18 4.21 27.62
C LEU A 29 -27.87 4.67 26.96
N TYR A 30 -27.81 4.69 25.63
CA TYR A 30 -26.60 5.14 24.93
C TYR A 30 -26.27 6.59 25.28
N ALA A 31 -27.25 7.50 25.20
CA ALA A 31 -27.06 8.91 25.49
C ALA A 31 -26.53 9.16 26.92
N GLU A 32 -27.10 8.52 27.94
CA GLU A 32 -26.60 8.66 29.32
C GLU A 32 -25.21 8.04 29.52
N GLY A 33 -24.97 6.86 28.93
CA GLY A 33 -23.68 6.19 29.04
C GLY A 33 -22.55 7.00 28.39
N GLN A 34 -22.81 7.57 27.21
CA GLN A 34 -21.86 8.45 26.52
C GLN A 34 -21.67 9.77 27.27
N ARG A 35 -22.76 10.44 27.68
CA ARG A 35 -22.70 11.73 28.39
C ARG A 35 -21.86 11.62 29.66
N ARG A 36 -22.14 10.64 30.52
CA ARG A 36 -21.41 10.45 31.79
C ARG A 36 -19.92 10.18 31.56
N TYR A 37 -19.59 9.41 30.53
CA TYR A 37 -18.21 9.16 30.17
C TYR A 37 -17.50 10.44 29.70
N VAL A 38 -18.10 11.20 28.78
CA VAL A 38 -17.49 12.42 28.24
C VAL A 38 -17.39 13.55 29.29
N GLU A 39 -18.37 13.68 30.19
CA GLU A 39 -18.33 14.59 31.34
C GLU A 39 -17.19 14.29 32.34
N SER A 40 -16.66 13.07 32.31
CA SER A 40 -15.50 12.67 33.12
C SER A 40 -14.16 13.03 32.49
N LEU A 41 -14.11 13.29 31.17
CA LEU A 41 -12.86 13.52 30.44
C LEU A 41 -12.20 14.87 30.78
N SER A 42 -12.99 15.93 30.96
CA SER A 42 -12.47 17.25 31.35
C SER A 42 -13.53 18.17 31.94
N ALA A 43 -13.10 19.16 32.72
CA ALA A 43 -13.98 20.21 33.23
C ALA A 43 -14.64 21.02 32.09
N TYR A 44 -13.91 21.25 30.99
CA TYR A 44 -14.43 21.91 29.79
C TYR A 44 -15.53 21.09 29.10
N ALA A 45 -15.30 19.79 28.88
CA ALA A 45 -16.30 18.90 28.29
C ALA A 45 -17.59 18.86 29.11
N ARG A 46 -17.47 18.88 30.46
CA ARG A 46 -18.62 18.96 31.36
C ARG A 46 -19.41 20.26 31.20
N GLN A 47 -18.74 21.39 31.06
CA GLN A 47 -19.41 22.69 30.84
C GLN A 47 -20.09 22.75 29.47
N PHE A 48 -19.49 22.15 28.45
CA PHE A 48 -20.05 22.10 27.10
C PHE A 48 -21.29 21.18 27.04
N LEU A 49 -21.17 19.96 27.56
CA LEU A 49 -22.26 18.98 27.59
C LEU A 49 -23.42 19.38 28.51
N GLY A 50 -23.14 20.13 29.57
CA GLY A 50 -24.18 20.67 30.44
C GLY A 50 -25.16 21.64 29.74
N ARG A 51 -24.87 22.09 28.51
CA ARG A 51 -25.76 22.91 27.68
C ARG A 51 -26.70 22.09 26.80
N HIS A 52 -26.44 20.79 26.63
CA HIS A 52 -27.30 19.90 25.87
C HIS A 52 -28.44 19.37 26.76
N GLU A 53 -29.58 19.11 26.14
CA GLU A 53 -30.73 18.53 26.81
C GLU A 53 -30.37 17.13 27.30
N LYS A 54 -30.65 16.85 28.58
CA LYS A 54 -30.39 15.55 29.18
C LYS A 54 -31.49 14.58 28.74
N PRO A 55 -31.17 13.28 28.55
CA PRO A 55 -32.19 12.27 28.34
C PRO A 55 -33.26 12.32 29.45
N PRO A 56 -34.55 12.15 29.11
CA PRO A 56 -35.66 12.25 30.05
C PRO A 56 -35.72 10.98 30.93
N VAL A 57 -34.83 10.90 31.93
CA VAL A 57 -34.78 9.80 32.89
C VAL A 57 -34.69 10.34 34.32
N ASP A 58 -35.54 9.82 35.20
CA ASP A 58 -35.55 10.22 36.61
C ASP A 58 -34.29 9.71 37.34
N TYR A 59 -33.98 8.43 37.16
CA TYR A 59 -32.86 7.78 37.81
C TYR A 59 -32.28 6.64 36.99
N ILE A 60 -30.96 6.65 36.80
CA ILE A 60 -30.22 5.54 36.21
C ILE A 60 -28.89 5.35 36.93
N LYS A 61 -28.66 4.13 37.42
CA LYS A 61 -27.45 3.74 38.14
C LYS A 61 -26.75 2.61 37.40
N GLY A 62 -25.43 2.63 37.47
CA GLY A 62 -24.63 1.52 36.99
C GLY A 62 -24.59 1.39 35.47
N ILE A 63 -24.65 2.51 34.76
CA ILE A 63 -24.43 2.54 33.32
C ILE A 63 -22.92 2.57 33.00
N SER A 64 -22.49 1.69 32.11
CA SER A 64 -21.14 1.69 31.56
C SER A 64 -20.98 2.72 30.44
N PRO A 65 -19.75 3.12 30.07
CA PRO A 65 -19.50 3.88 28.85
C PRO A 65 -20.13 3.17 27.65
N ALA A 66 -21.00 3.87 26.94
CA ALA A 66 -21.83 3.29 25.89
C ALA A 66 -21.27 3.56 24.49
N ILE A 67 -21.38 2.57 23.61
CA ILE A 67 -20.96 2.59 22.21
C ILE A 67 -22.15 2.15 21.36
N ALA A 68 -22.64 3.05 20.51
CA ALA A 68 -23.71 2.76 19.55
C ALA A 68 -23.13 2.23 18.23
N ILE A 69 -23.76 1.18 17.70
CA ILE A 69 -23.46 0.59 16.39
C ILE A 69 -24.73 0.62 15.53
N GLU A 70 -24.93 1.75 14.85
CA GLU A 70 -26.09 2.03 14.00
C GLU A 70 -25.80 1.76 12.51
N GLN A 71 -26.86 1.63 11.70
CA GLN A 71 -26.80 1.50 10.24
C GLN A 71 -26.51 2.83 9.51
N LYS A 72 -25.71 3.71 10.10
CA LYS A 72 -25.31 4.98 9.47
C LYS A 72 -23.95 4.84 8.82
N VAL A 73 -23.83 5.41 7.61
CA VAL A 73 -22.56 5.45 6.88
C VAL A 73 -21.51 6.18 7.72
N ILE A 74 -20.44 5.46 8.09
CA ILE A 74 -19.40 5.88 9.04
C ILE A 74 -18.72 7.17 8.59
N SER A 75 -18.45 7.27 7.29
CA SER A 75 -17.76 8.42 6.73
C SER A 75 -18.25 8.74 5.33
N ARG A 76 -18.58 10.01 5.11
CA ARG A 76 -18.87 10.56 3.78
C ARG A 76 -17.60 11.02 3.05
N ASN A 77 -16.44 10.96 3.72
CA ASN A 77 -15.17 11.40 3.15
C ASN A 77 -14.75 10.46 2.00
N PRO A 78 -14.55 10.97 0.76
CA PRO A 78 -14.15 10.15 -0.38
C PRO A 78 -12.76 9.49 -0.22
N ARG A 79 -11.92 10.00 0.69
CA ARG A 79 -10.62 9.40 1.01
C ARG A 79 -10.71 8.25 2.00
N SER A 80 -11.82 8.09 2.72
CA SER A 80 -11.99 6.98 3.68
C SER A 80 -12.27 5.67 2.93
N THR A 81 -11.57 4.60 3.32
CA THR A 81 -11.75 3.25 2.80
C THR A 81 -12.07 2.26 3.90
N VAL A 82 -12.50 1.05 3.54
CA VAL A 82 -12.61 -0.08 4.49
C VAL A 82 -11.30 -0.26 5.26
N GLY A 83 -10.15 -0.21 4.58
CA GLY A 83 -8.84 -0.35 5.21
C GLY A 83 -8.49 0.74 6.21
N THR A 84 -8.88 2.01 5.97
CA THR A 84 -8.64 3.09 6.93
C THR A 84 -9.64 3.04 8.09
N THR A 85 -10.90 2.70 7.83
CA THR A 85 -11.94 2.63 8.87
C THR A 85 -11.73 1.47 9.83
N THR A 86 -11.09 0.40 9.38
CA THR A 86 -10.73 -0.78 10.19
C THR A 86 -9.32 -0.70 10.78
N GLU A 87 -8.58 0.37 10.47
CA GLU A 87 -7.16 0.59 10.79
C GLU A 87 -6.20 -0.48 10.22
N ILE A 88 -6.70 -1.48 9.48
CA ILE A 88 -5.86 -2.51 8.86
C ILE A 88 -4.82 -1.86 7.94
N TYR A 89 -5.21 -0.81 7.22
CA TYR A 89 -4.29 -0.08 6.36
C TYR A 89 -3.17 0.59 7.14
N ASP A 90 -3.41 1.06 8.37
CA ASP A 90 -2.36 1.67 9.20
C ASP A 90 -1.31 0.67 9.63
N TYR A 91 -1.74 -0.54 10.01
CA TYR A 91 -0.82 -1.65 10.27
C TYR A 91 -0.07 -2.11 9.00
N LEU A 92 -0.74 -2.12 7.83
CA LEU A 92 -0.08 -2.45 6.56
C LEU A 92 1.03 -1.46 6.23
N LYS A 93 0.79 -0.14 6.38
CA LYS A 93 1.83 0.86 6.14
C LYS A 93 3.02 0.69 7.08
N LEU A 94 2.77 0.41 8.36
CA LEU A 94 3.82 0.11 9.33
C LEU A 94 4.60 -1.15 8.95
N LEU A 95 3.92 -2.19 8.51
CA LEU A 95 4.54 -3.43 8.06
C LEU A 95 5.45 -3.20 6.84
N PHE A 96 4.96 -2.48 5.83
CA PHE A 96 5.74 -2.16 4.63
C PHE A 96 6.92 -1.22 4.93
N ALA A 97 6.76 -0.25 5.83
CA ALA A 97 7.87 0.62 6.25
C ALA A 97 8.96 -0.11 7.04
N ARG A 98 8.61 -1.19 7.76
CA ARG A 98 9.55 -1.89 8.65
C ARG A 98 10.16 -3.16 8.05
N ALA A 99 9.40 -3.89 7.24
CA ALA A 99 9.79 -5.19 6.68
C ALA A 99 9.73 -5.23 5.14
N GLY A 100 9.26 -4.15 4.50
CA GLY A 100 9.21 -4.05 3.05
C GLY A 100 10.60 -3.91 2.44
N LYS A 101 10.78 -4.54 1.28
CA LYS A 101 12.04 -4.53 0.52
C LYS A 101 11.83 -3.81 -0.79
N THR A 102 12.69 -2.84 -1.10
CA THR A 102 12.59 -2.05 -2.34
C THR A 102 13.30 -2.77 -3.48
N TYR A 103 12.64 -2.91 -4.62
CA TYR A 103 13.18 -3.53 -5.82
C TYR A 103 13.21 -2.55 -6.98
N SER A 104 14.27 -2.58 -7.77
CA SER A 104 14.34 -1.74 -8.97
C SER A 104 13.33 -2.19 -10.02
N PRO A 105 12.58 -1.28 -10.65
CA PRO A 105 11.67 -1.62 -11.75
C PRO A 105 12.41 -1.99 -13.04
N ILE A 106 13.71 -1.65 -13.17
CA ILE A 106 14.51 -1.92 -14.38
C ILE A 106 15.09 -3.33 -14.33
N SER A 107 15.87 -3.64 -13.28
CA SER A 107 16.56 -4.93 -13.18
C SER A 107 15.88 -5.95 -12.27
N GLY A 108 14.87 -5.55 -11.48
CA GLY A 108 14.20 -6.41 -10.51
C GLY A 108 15.03 -6.78 -9.28
N LYS A 109 16.24 -6.23 -9.11
CA LYS A 109 17.11 -6.56 -7.97
C LYS A 109 16.78 -5.70 -6.75
N LEU A 110 17.17 -6.20 -5.58
CA LEU A 110 16.97 -5.55 -4.29
C LEU A 110 17.83 -4.29 -4.20
N VAL A 111 17.19 -3.15 -3.97
CA VAL A 111 17.83 -1.88 -3.62
C VAL A 111 18.17 -1.93 -2.14
N ARG A 112 19.45 -1.77 -1.80
CA ARG A 112 19.90 -1.71 -0.41
C ARG A 112 21.01 -0.69 -0.24
N ARG A 113 20.98 -0.02 0.91
CA ARG A 113 22.08 0.80 1.39
C ARG A 113 23.05 -0.10 2.15
N HIS A 114 24.33 -0.05 1.82
CA HIS A 114 25.35 -0.79 2.56
C HIS A 114 25.95 0.10 3.62
N THR A 115 26.01 -0.41 4.84
CA THR A 115 26.80 0.19 5.92
C THR A 115 28.25 -0.28 5.83
N VAL A 116 29.16 0.43 6.50
CA VAL A 116 30.56 0.01 6.64
C VAL A 116 30.63 -1.42 7.17
N SER A 117 29.84 -1.72 8.20
CA SER A 117 29.77 -3.07 8.79
C SER A 117 29.30 -4.14 7.81
N ASP A 118 28.38 -3.83 6.89
CA ASP A 118 27.94 -4.80 5.88
C ASP A 118 29.08 -5.20 4.93
N VAL A 119 29.90 -4.23 4.51
CA VAL A 119 31.06 -4.47 3.65
C VAL A 119 32.13 -5.27 4.41
N VAL A 120 32.44 -4.87 5.65
CA VAL A 120 33.42 -5.55 6.51
C VAL A 120 32.99 -6.99 6.77
N ASN A 121 31.74 -7.24 7.14
CA ASN A 121 31.22 -8.59 7.35
C ASN A 121 31.29 -9.42 6.07
N SER A 122 30.93 -8.83 4.92
CA SER A 122 31.04 -9.51 3.61
C SER A 122 32.49 -9.90 3.26
N ILE A 123 33.47 -9.07 3.67
CA ILE A 123 34.90 -9.35 3.50
C ILE A 123 35.35 -10.46 4.44
N LEU A 124 34.93 -10.42 5.71
CA LEU A 124 35.31 -11.42 6.72
C LEU A 124 34.71 -12.82 6.46
N GLU A 125 33.64 -12.90 5.66
CA GLU A 125 33.06 -14.18 5.19
C GLU A 125 33.84 -14.82 4.03
N LEU A 126 34.82 -14.12 3.43
CA LEU A 126 35.63 -14.67 2.34
C LEU A 126 36.59 -15.77 2.83
N PRO A 127 37.01 -16.70 1.96
CA PRO A 127 37.95 -17.76 2.33
C PRO A 127 39.29 -17.20 2.85
N ASN A 128 39.90 -17.89 3.82
CA ASN A 128 41.25 -17.58 4.28
C ASN A 128 42.25 -17.68 3.12
N GLY A 129 43.27 -16.82 3.13
CA GLY A 129 44.24 -16.65 2.05
C GLY A 129 43.77 -15.71 0.94
N SER A 130 42.51 -15.25 0.96
CA SER A 130 42.01 -14.31 -0.05
C SER A 130 42.76 -12.99 0.05
N ARG A 131 43.25 -12.53 -1.10
CA ARG A 131 43.86 -11.21 -1.26
C ARG A 131 42.81 -10.26 -1.81
N ILE A 132 42.54 -9.19 -1.06
CA ILE A 132 41.52 -8.21 -1.42
C ILE A 132 42.12 -6.83 -1.65
N MET A 133 41.54 -6.10 -2.60
CA MET A 133 41.83 -4.70 -2.87
C MET A 133 40.55 -3.88 -2.70
N LEU A 134 40.63 -2.86 -1.86
CA LEU A 134 39.56 -1.88 -1.67
C LEU A 134 39.76 -0.74 -2.66
N LEU A 135 38.76 -0.54 -3.51
CA LEU A 135 38.82 0.35 -4.65
C LEU A 135 37.68 1.38 -4.57
N ALA A 136 38.00 2.63 -4.90
CA ALA A 136 37.03 3.72 -5.04
C ALA A 136 37.04 4.25 -6.48
N LYS A 137 35.86 4.55 -7.02
CA LYS A 137 35.74 5.15 -8.36
C LYS A 137 36.15 6.62 -8.31
N ILE A 138 36.97 7.06 -9.26
CA ILE A 138 37.44 8.45 -9.31
C ILE A 138 36.43 9.33 -10.05
N PHE A 139 35.90 10.33 -9.35
CA PHE A 139 34.98 11.33 -9.91
C PHE A 139 35.68 12.68 -10.05
N ILE A 140 35.76 13.18 -11.28
CA ILE A 140 36.35 14.50 -11.55
C ILE A 140 35.31 15.58 -11.21
N SER A 141 35.67 16.49 -10.30
CA SER A 141 34.80 17.64 -9.95
C SER A 141 34.66 18.61 -11.13
N GLU A 142 33.51 19.27 -11.25
CA GLU A 142 33.25 20.27 -12.30
C GLU A 142 34.35 21.35 -12.34
N GLY A 143 34.90 21.61 -13.54
CA GLY A 143 35.93 22.63 -13.76
C GLY A 143 37.38 22.16 -13.55
N ARG A 144 37.64 20.88 -13.26
CA ARG A 144 39.00 20.34 -13.11
C ARG A 144 39.37 19.39 -14.25
N ASN A 145 40.66 19.32 -14.58
CA ASN A 145 41.19 18.26 -15.44
C ASN A 145 41.68 17.06 -14.60
N LEU A 146 41.80 15.88 -15.22
CA LEU A 146 42.21 14.64 -14.55
C LEU A 146 43.56 14.81 -13.83
N LYS A 147 44.53 15.48 -14.47
CA LYS A 147 45.87 15.71 -13.91
C LYS A 147 45.84 16.52 -12.61
N GLN A 148 45.05 17.58 -12.55
CA GLN A 148 44.85 18.39 -11.33
C GLN A 148 44.17 17.57 -10.23
N HIS A 149 43.17 16.75 -10.57
CA HIS A 149 42.48 15.92 -9.60
C HIS A 149 43.41 14.85 -9.01
N LEU A 150 44.20 14.18 -9.84
CA LEU A 150 45.23 13.21 -9.42
C LEU A 150 46.30 13.85 -8.52
N GLN A 151 46.70 15.10 -8.77
CA GLN A 151 47.62 15.83 -7.90
C GLN A 151 47.05 16.09 -6.50
N ILE A 152 45.74 16.36 -6.38
CA ILE A 152 45.07 16.53 -5.09
C ILE A 152 45.03 15.21 -4.33
N LEU A 153 44.63 14.11 -4.99
CA LEU A 153 44.63 12.78 -4.39
C LEU A 153 46.02 12.40 -3.87
N LYS A 154 47.08 12.77 -4.61
CA LYS A 154 48.47 12.62 -4.14
C LYS A 154 48.75 13.45 -2.89
N GLN A 155 48.33 14.71 -2.85
CA GLN A 155 48.51 15.57 -1.66
C GLN A 155 47.75 15.04 -0.43
N GLN A 156 46.64 14.32 -0.65
CA GLN A 156 45.88 13.64 0.40
C GLN A 156 46.53 12.31 0.87
N GLY A 157 47.61 11.87 0.20
CA GLY A 157 48.40 10.70 0.59
C GLY A 157 48.17 9.45 -0.28
N PHE A 158 47.31 9.50 -1.30
CA PHE A 158 47.10 8.37 -2.19
C PHE A 158 48.26 8.21 -3.18
N SER A 159 48.76 6.98 -3.32
CA SER A 159 49.95 6.69 -4.14
C SER A 159 49.70 5.74 -5.31
N ARG A 160 48.57 5.01 -5.30
CA ARG A 160 48.33 3.89 -6.21
C ARG A 160 46.90 3.92 -6.77
N VAL A 161 46.78 3.44 -8.00
CA VAL A 161 45.52 3.27 -8.72
C VAL A 161 45.52 1.91 -9.42
N LEU A 162 44.34 1.36 -9.63
CA LEU A 162 44.12 0.20 -10.49
C LEU A 162 43.69 0.71 -11.87
N TYR A 163 44.46 0.36 -12.90
CA TYR A 163 44.16 0.67 -14.29
C TYR A 163 44.31 -0.60 -15.13
N LYS A 164 43.26 -1.00 -15.87
CA LYS A 164 43.24 -2.23 -16.69
C LYS A 164 43.71 -3.49 -15.93
N ASN A 165 43.27 -3.66 -14.69
CA ASN A 165 43.65 -4.74 -13.76
C ASN A 165 45.11 -4.75 -13.31
N GLU A 166 45.92 -3.74 -13.65
CA GLU A 166 47.27 -3.58 -13.13
C GLU A 166 47.31 -2.47 -12.09
N VAL A 167 48.02 -2.70 -10.97
CA VAL A 167 48.23 -1.64 -10.00
C VAL A 167 49.43 -0.80 -10.41
N ARG A 168 49.18 0.49 -10.62
CA ARG A 168 50.18 1.46 -11.07
C ARG A 168 50.33 2.61 -10.09
N LYS A 169 51.46 3.32 -10.16
CA LYS A 169 51.66 4.52 -9.35
C LYS A 169 50.88 5.68 -9.96
N LEU A 170 50.31 6.52 -9.09
CA LEU A 170 49.48 7.65 -9.48
C LEU A 170 50.24 8.71 -10.33
N GLU A 171 51.57 8.68 -10.30
CA GLU A 171 52.48 9.60 -11.00
C GLU A 171 52.86 9.17 -12.43
N GLU A 172 52.47 7.97 -12.88
CA GLU A 172 52.82 7.50 -14.22
C GLU A 172 52.14 8.35 -15.32
N ASP A 173 52.93 8.82 -16.29
CA ASP A 173 52.46 9.71 -17.37
C ASP A 173 51.32 9.10 -18.21
N GLU A 174 51.30 7.77 -18.33
CA GLU A 174 50.21 7.02 -19.00
C GLU A 174 48.85 7.21 -18.32
N ILE A 175 48.84 7.48 -17.01
CA ILE A 175 47.61 7.68 -16.23
C ILE A 175 47.16 9.13 -16.33
N ALA A 176 48.10 10.07 -16.27
CA ALA A 176 47.83 11.50 -16.35
C ALA A 176 47.33 11.95 -17.75
N SER A 177 47.56 11.13 -18.77
CA SER A 177 47.15 11.38 -20.16
C SER A 177 45.82 10.73 -20.56
N LEU A 178 45.15 10.02 -19.64
CA LEU A 178 43.87 9.38 -19.92
C LEU A 178 42.75 10.40 -20.20
N LYS A 179 41.93 10.10 -21.21
CA LYS A 179 40.75 10.91 -21.58
C LYS A 179 39.49 10.51 -20.81
N SER A 180 39.44 9.30 -20.25
CA SER A 180 38.31 8.77 -19.48
C SER A 180 38.81 8.11 -18.19
N THR A 181 37.99 8.17 -17.14
CA THR A 181 38.21 7.52 -15.84
C THR A 181 37.50 6.18 -15.71
N ASP A 182 36.80 5.69 -16.74
CA ASP A 182 35.93 4.48 -16.64
C ASP A 182 36.69 3.21 -16.22
N GLN A 183 37.99 3.14 -16.51
CA GLN A 183 38.86 2.00 -16.18
C GLN A 183 39.87 2.32 -15.07
N LEU A 184 39.70 3.46 -14.37
CA LEU A 184 40.65 3.96 -13.38
C LEU A 184 39.99 3.99 -12.00
N PHE A 185 40.53 3.20 -11.07
CA PHE A 185 40.05 3.11 -9.70
C PHE A 185 41.15 3.48 -8.71
N LEU A 186 40.81 4.27 -7.71
CA LEU A 186 41.72 4.61 -6.62
C LEU A 186 41.88 3.40 -5.71
N LEU A 187 43.13 3.00 -5.45
CA LEU A 187 43.41 1.92 -4.52
C LEU A 187 43.55 2.50 -3.10
N ILE A 188 42.60 2.15 -2.22
CA ILE A 188 42.57 2.62 -0.85
C ILE A 188 43.42 1.70 0.05
N ASP A 189 43.15 0.39 0.03
CA ASP A 189 43.88 -0.57 0.85
C ASP A 189 44.03 -1.93 0.16
N ARG A 190 45.05 -2.68 0.58
CA ARG A 190 45.25 -4.10 0.23
C ARG A 190 45.37 -4.91 1.50
N VAL A 191 44.56 -5.94 1.61
CA VAL A 191 44.48 -6.78 2.79
C VAL A 191 44.56 -8.25 2.37
N VAL A 192 45.29 -9.04 3.15
CA VAL A 192 45.33 -10.50 3.03
C VAL A 192 44.58 -11.05 4.23
N LEU A 193 43.59 -11.90 3.98
CA LEU A 193 42.80 -12.53 5.04
C LEU A 193 43.55 -13.75 5.58
N ASP A 194 44.32 -13.58 6.65
CA ASP A 194 45.05 -14.67 7.29
C ASP A 194 44.38 -15.13 8.61
N ILE A 195 44.51 -16.42 8.90
CA ILE A 195 43.91 -17.09 10.08
C ILE A 195 44.51 -16.56 11.39
N TYR A 196 45.75 -16.06 11.33
CA TYR A 196 46.51 -15.60 12.49
C TYR A 196 46.30 -14.11 12.80
N THR A 197 45.58 -13.39 11.94
CA THR A 197 45.32 -11.95 12.15
C THR A 197 44.26 -11.78 13.23
N ASP A 198 44.52 -10.86 14.18
CA ASP A 198 43.50 -10.46 15.14
C ASP A 198 42.27 -9.91 14.40
N LYS A 199 41.12 -10.55 14.61
CA LYS A 199 39.88 -10.20 13.92
C LYS A 199 39.38 -8.81 14.30
N GLU A 200 39.61 -8.35 15.53
CA GLU A 200 39.19 -7.01 15.96
C GLU A 200 40.05 -5.94 15.29
N GLU A 201 41.38 -6.14 15.26
CA GLU A 201 42.31 -5.22 14.59
C GLU A 201 42.04 -5.15 13.08
N LEU A 202 41.83 -6.31 12.45
CA LEU A 202 41.47 -6.41 11.03
C LEU A 202 40.14 -5.70 10.73
N SER A 203 39.13 -5.91 11.57
CA SER A 203 37.81 -5.27 11.44
C SER A 203 37.90 -3.73 11.55
N ASN A 204 38.70 -3.22 12.49
CA ASN A 204 38.91 -1.78 12.66
C ASN A 204 39.60 -1.18 11.43
N ARG A 205 40.69 -1.81 10.94
CA ARG A 205 41.39 -1.36 9.73
C ARG A 205 40.50 -1.38 8.49
N LEU A 206 39.72 -2.44 8.31
CA LEU A 206 38.78 -2.55 7.20
C LEU A 206 37.69 -1.49 7.30
N SER A 207 37.21 -1.17 8.50
CA SER A 207 36.19 -0.14 8.70
C SER A 207 36.68 1.24 8.25
N ASP A 208 37.88 1.65 8.65
CA ASP A 208 38.49 2.92 8.23
C ASP A 208 38.70 2.97 6.71
N SER A 209 39.14 1.86 6.13
CA SER A 209 39.39 1.75 4.69
C SER A 209 38.11 1.80 3.87
N VAL A 210 37.05 1.10 4.30
CA VAL A 210 35.74 1.13 3.65
C VAL A 210 35.09 2.51 3.78
N GLN A 211 35.22 3.16 4.94
CA GLN A 211 34.76 4.54 5.11
C GLN A 211 35.46 5.50 4.15
N THR A 212 36.78 5.33 3.98
CA THR A 212 37.54 6.10 2.98
C THR A 212 37.10 5.79 1.55
N CYS A 213 36.82 4.52 1.23
CA CYS A 213 36.27 4.14 -0.07
C CYS A 213 34.94 4.84 -0.36
N PHE A 214 33.99 4.82 0.57
CA PHE A 214 32.71 5.49 0.39
C PHE A 214 32.88 7.01 0.25
N PHE A 215 33.76 7.63 1.02
CA PHE A 215 34.00 9.06 0.92
C PHE A 215 34.57 9.47 -0.45
N GLU A 216 35.68 8.85 -0.87
CA GLU A 216 36.35 9.20 -2.14
C GLU A 216 35.57 8.71 -3.36
N GLY A 217 34.88 7.57 -3.24
CA GLY A 217 34.04 6.97 -4.27
C GLY A 217 32.64 7.57 -4.37
N GLN A 218 32.36 8.71 -3.72
CA GLN A 218 31.03 9.35 -3.68
C GLN A 218 29.88 8.37 -3.33
N GLY A 219 30.16 7.46 -2.41
CA GLY A 219 29.24 6.44 -1.93
C GLY A 219 29.43 5.06 -2.56
N GLU A 220 30.34 4.87 -3.50
CA GLU A 220 30.68 3.57 -4.10
C GLU A 220 31.97 2.97 -3.52
N CYS A 221 31.92 1.70 -3.14
CA CYS A 221 33.08 0.90 -2.74
C CYS A 221 33.10 -0.39 -3.56
N MET A 222 34.25 -0.72 -4.14
CA MET A 222 34.46 -1.97 -4.87
C MET A 222 35.52 -2.81 -4.17
N VAL A 223 35.20 -4.09 -3.92
CA VAL A 223 36.13 -5.06 -3.36
C VAL A 223 36.56 -5.99 -4.48
N HIS A 224 37.82 -5.90 -4.90
CA HIS A 224 38.39 -6.80 -5.90
C HIS A 224 39.15 -7.93 -5.22
N ILE A 225 38.77 -9.18 -5.50
CA ILE A 225 39.37 -10.39 -4.98
C ILE A 225 40.37 -10.91 -6.02
N THR A 226 41.64 -11.06 -5.63
CA THR A 226 42.67 -11.67 -6.47
C THR A 226 42.91 -13.10 -6.02
N GLU A 227 42.71 -14.07 -6.92
CA GLU A 227 43.07 -15.47 -6.72
C GLU A 227 44.60 -15.64 -6.75
N GLN A 228 45.11 -16.65 -6.06
CA GLN A 228 46.50 -17.08 -6.20
C GLN A 228 46.73 -17.59 -7.63
N GLU A 229 47.83 -17.17 -8.26
CA GLU A 229 48.32 -17.72 -9.52
C GLU A 229 48.75 -19.19 -9.34
N GLU A 230 47.79 -20.11 -9.30
CA GLU A 230 48.01 -21.55 -9.57
C GLU A 230 46.84 -22.09 -10.38
N GLU A 231 46.71 -21.59 -11.63
CA GLU A 231 46.14 -22.25 -12.82
C GLU A 231 45.78 -21.19 -13.88
N ALA A 232 46.80 -20.52 -14.42
CA ALA A 232 46.66 -19.67 -15.60
C ALA A 232 47.42 -20.29 -16.78
N ALA A 233 46.80 -21.28 -17.41
CA ALA A 233 47.09 -21.61 -18.79
C ALA A 233 45.77 -21.89 -19.51
N GLU A 234 45.46 -21.04 -20.48
CA GLU A 234 44.31 -21.08 -21.39
C GLU A 234 42.97 -20.58 -20.82
N LEU A 235 42.72 -19.28 -20.97
CA LEU A 235 41.74 -18.80 -21.95
C LEU A 235 41.87 -17.29 -22.12
N SER A 236 42.20 -16.89 -23.35
CA SER A 236 42.30 -15.50 -23.76
C SER A 236 40.97 -15.02 -24.35
N ILE A 237 40.80 -13.69 -24.27
CA ILE A 237 39.96 -12.80 -25.09
C ILE A 237 38.51 -12.56 -24.62
N ALA A 238 38.32 -11.31 -24.17
CA ALA A 238 37.15 -10.44 -24.27
C ALA A 238 35.79 -10.98 -23.76
N ALA A 239 35.46 -10.60 -22.52
CA ALA A 239 34.08 -10.40 -22.12
C ALA A 239 33.99 -9.22 -21.14
N GLU A 240 33.03 -8.32 -21.37
CA GLU A 240 32.67 -7.24 -20.46
C GLU A 240 32.41 -7.80 -19.04
N PRO A 241 32.71 -7.04 -17.97
CA PRO A 241 32.49 -7.50 -16.62
C PRO A 241 30.99 -7.71 -16.39
N LYS A 242 30.56 -8.97 -16.30
CA LYS A 242 29.20 -9.33 -15.87
C LYS A 242 29.07 -9.02 -14.38
N VAL A 243 28.33 -7.96 -14.07
CA VAL A 243 28.05 -7.52 -12.70
C VAL A 243 27.10 -8.51 -12.02
N LYS A 244 27.62 -9.27 -11.05
CA LYS A 244 26.79 -10.01 -10.09
C LYS A 244 26.50 -9.12 -8.89
N TYR A 245 25.22 -8.82 -8.69
CA TYR A 245 24.74 -8.25 -7.45
C TYR A 245 24.53 -9.43 -6.49
N LEU A 246 25.12 -9.37 -5.30
CA LEU A 246 24.90 -10.35 -4.25
C LEU A 246 23.42 -10.35 -3.88
N ASN A 247 22.66 -11.30 -4.42
CA ASN A 247 21.50 -11.94 -3.82
C ASN A 247 21.00 -13.06 -4.76
N GLU A 248 21.71 -14.18 -4.80
CA GLU A 248 21.09 -15.44 -5.19
C GLU A 248 21.58 -16.57 -4.28
N LYS A 249 20.62 -17.23 -3.63
CA LYS A 249 20.73 -18.63 -3.25
C LYS A 249 20.67 -19.49 -4.52
N SER A 250 21.68 -19.43 -5.37
CA SER A 250 21.87 -20.41 -6.45
C SER A 250 22.96 -21.38 -6.00
N LYS A 251 22.52 -22.45 -5.32
CA LYS A 251 23.34 -23.65 -5.15
C LYS A 251 23.69 -24.18 -6.54
N LYS A 252 25.00 -24.35 -6.76
CA LYS A 252 25.69 -25.08 -7.83
C LYS A 252 25.91 -24.32 -9.15
N ASN A 253 27.20 -24.15 -9.42
CA ASN A 253 27.87 -23.84 -10.68
C ASN A 253 27.67 -22.43 -11.24
N SER A 254 28.55 -21.50 -10.85
CA SER A 254 28.80 -20.29 -11.63
C SER A 254 30.16 -19.69 -11.25
N ALA A 255 31.00 -19.42 -12.25
CA ALA A 255 32.27 -18.72 -12.15
C ALA A 255 32.20 -17.55 -11.15
N GLN A 256 33.15 -17.52 -10.20
CA GLN A 256 33.28 -16.47 -9.20
C GLN A 256 33.53 -15.13 -9.92
N ALA A 257 32.69 -14.14 -9.62
CA ALA A 257 32.96 -12.78 -10.07
C ALA A 257 34.00 -12.19 -9.11
N ASN A 258 35.13 -11.71 -9.65
CA ASN A 258 36.26 -11.21 -8.87
C ASN A 258 36.03 -9.83 -8.23
N VAL A 259 34.85 -9.22 -8.40
CA VAL A 259 34.53 -7.88 -7.89
C VAL A 259 33.17 -7.86 -7.20
N LEU A 260 33.15 -7.38 -5.96
CA LEU A 260 31.94 -7.09 -5.20
C LEU A 260 31.72 -5.58 -5.17
N HIS A 261 30.51 -5.14 -5.51
CA HIS A 261 30.14 -3.72 -5.51
C HIS A 261 29.24 -3.40 -4.31
N PHE A 262 29.58 -2.32 -3.61
CA PHE A 262 28.85 -1.80 -2.46
C PHE A 262 28.55 -0.33 -2.69
N SER A 263 27.38 0.11 -2.21
CA SER A 263 26.94 1.50 -2.27
C SER A 263 26.30 1.90 -0.94
N ASP A 264 26.72 3.02 -0.36
CA ASP A 264 26.10 3.63 0.82
C ASP A 264 24.91 4.55 0.47
N ARG A 265 24.57 4.63 -0.82
CA ARG A 265 23.40 5.35 -1.34
C ARG A 265 22.25 4.38 -1.60
N PHE A 266 21.02 4.88 -1.43
CA PHE A 266 19.82 4.11 -1.74
C PHE A 266 19.41 4.29 -3.21
N GLU A 267 20.20 3.70 -4.10
CA GLU A 267 20.07 3.85 -5.55
C GLU A 267 20.37 2.55 -6.30
N MET A 268 19.81 2.41 -7.50
CA MET A 268 20.09 1.29 -8.39
C MET A 268 19.65 1.60 -9.82
N ASP A 269 20.36 1.05 -10.81
CA ASP A 269 20.08 1.24 -12.25
C ASP A 269 19.94 2.73 -12.65
N GLY A 270 20.69 3.62 -12.01
CA GLY A 270 20.63 5.07 -12.24
C GLY A 270 19.40 5.76 -11.64
N ILE A 271 18.59 5.05 -10.84
CA ILE A 271 17.44 5.60 -10.12
C ILE A 271 17.83 5.76 -8.65
N LYS A 272 17.63 6.97 -8.11
CA LYS A 272 17.66 7.21 -6.66
C LYS A 272 16.28 6.91 -6.07
N PHE A 273 16.24 6.10 -5.02
CA PHE A 273 15.01 5.70 -4.35
C PHE A 273 14.84 6.48 -3.03
N ASP A 274 13.60 6.63 -2.59
CA ASP A 274 13.28 7.10 -1.25
C ASP A 274 13.28 5.91 -0.28
N GLU A 275 13.88 6.07 0.90
CA GLU A 275 13.77 5.05 1.96
C GLU A 275 12.30 4.99 2.43
N PRO A 276 11.70 3.79 2.46
CA PRO A 276 10.27 3.66 2.77
C PRO A 276 9.98 3.96 4.24
N ASP A 277 9.22 5.04 4.48
CA ASP A 277 8.65 5.36 5.78
C ASP A 277 7.11 5.17 5.77
N VAL A 278 6.45 5.47 6.88
CA VAL A 278 4.98 5.35 6.96
C VAL A 278 4.27 6.34 6.03
N ASN A 279 4.83 7.53 5.84
CA ASN A 279 4.23 8.57 4.99
C ASN A 279 4.30 8.21 3.51
N PHE A 280 5.35 7.48 3.10
CA PHE A 280 5.53 6.94 1.76
C PHE A 280 4.34 6.07 1.32
N PHE A 281 3.71 5.37 2.27
CA PHE A 281 2.53 4.55 2.05
C PHE A 281 1.21 5.22 2.46
N THR A 282 1.19 6.52 2.76
CA THR A 282 -0.03 7.21 3.20
C THR A 282 -0.63 8.04 2.07
N PHE A 283 -1.74 7.60 1.48
CA PHE A 283 -2.42 8.36 0.42
C PHE A 283 -3.15 9.64 0.91
N ASN A 284 -3.32 9.82 2.22
CA ASN A 284 -3.83 11.07 2.79
C ASN A 284 -2.73 12.14 2.96
N ASN A 285 -1.47 11.79 2.71
CA ASN A 285 -0.32 12.67 2.79
C ASN A 285 0.24 12.88 1.37
N PRO A 286 0.52 14.13 0.93
CA PRO A 286 1.13 14.41 -0.37
C PRO A 286 2.40 13.61 -0.68
N ILE A 287 3.15 13.18 0.35
CA ILE A 287 4.38 12.38 0.20
C ILE A 287 4.11 11.01 -0.45
N GLY A 288 3.06 10.31 -0.01
CA GLY A 288 2.71 8.97 -0.49
C GLY A 288 1.58 8.95 -1.53
N ALA A 289 0.81 10.03 -1.60
CA ALA A 289 -0.33 10.14 -2.51
C ALA A 289 0.08 10.12 -3.99
N CYS A 290 -0.78 9.55 -4.82
CA CYS A 290 -0.69 9.69 -6.27
C CYS A 290 -0.77 11.18 -6.65
N LYS A 291 0.21 11.68 -7.40
CA LYS A 291 0.30 13.10 -7.81
C LYS A 291 -0.88 13.56 -8.67
N THR A 292 -1.51 12.66 -9.42
CA THR A 292 -2.59 12.99 -10.37
C THR A 292 -3.95 13.10 -9.71
N CYS A 293 -4.23 12.25 -8.74
CA CYS A 293 -5.51 12.23 -8.03
C CYS A 293 -5.40 12.65 -6.57
N GLU A 294 -4.25 13.10 -6.10
CA GLU A 294 -4.01 13.56 -4.72
C GLU A 294 -4.59 12.61 -3.65
N GLY A 295 -4.42 11.31 -3.88
CA GLY A 295 -4.87 10.26 -2.96
C GLY A 295 -6.37 9.93 -3.00
N PHE A 296 -7.16 10.54 -3.89
CA PHE A 296 -8.58 10.20 -4.04
C PHE A 296 -8.81 8.88 -4.78
N GLY A 297 -7.87 8.45 -5.62
CA GLY A 297 -8.00 7.27 -6.48
C GLY A 297 -8.93 7.49 -7.68
N SER A 298 -9.70 8.58 -7.68
CA SER A 298 -10.56 9.02 -8.78
C SER A 298 -10.23 10.45 -9.19
N ILE A 299 -10.47 10.77 -10.46
CA ILE A 299 -10.41 12.13 -11.00
C ILE A 299 -11.77 12.50 -11.59
N ILE A 300 -11.98 13.78 -11.86
CA ILE A 300 -13.13 14.21 -12.68
C ILE A 300 -12.73 13.98 -14.14
N GLY A 301 -13.41 13.04 -14.79
CA GLY A 301 -13.14 12.66 -16.18
C GLY A 301 -14.42 12.31 -16.91
N ILE A 302 -14.30 11.77 -18.12
CA ILE A 302 -15.46 11.29 -18.89
C ILE A 302 -15.95 9.97 -18.31
N ASP A 303 -17.17 9.99 -17.77
CA ASP A 303 -17.78 8.84 -17.12
C ASP A 303 -18.34 7.85 -18.16
N PRO A 304 -17.83 6.61 -18.23
CA PRO A 304 -18.33 5.61 -19.15
C PRO A 304 -19.82 5.30 -19.00
N ASP A 305 -20.37 5.38 -17.79
CA ASP A 305 -21.78 5.07 -17.55
C ASP A 305 -22.69 6.19 -18.06
N LEU A 306 -22.21 7.44 -18.10
CA LEU A 306 -22.91 8.55 -18.74
C LEU A 306 -22.80 8.48 -20.28
N VAL A 307 -21.67 7.96 -20.80
CA VAL A 307 -21.47 7.77 -22.24
C VAL A 307 -22.25 6.58 -22.78
N PHE A 308 -22.34 5.48 -22.03
CA PHE A 308 -23.07 4.27 -22.36
C PHE A 308 -24.16 3.96 -21.32
N PRO A 309 -25.26 4.74 -21.27
CA PRO A 309 -26.31 4.57 -20.24
C PRO A 309 -26.96 3.19 -20.27
N ASN A 310 -27.09 2.61 -21.48
CA ASN A 310 -27.60 1.26 -21.67
C ASN A 310 -26.56 0.40 -22.38
N LYS A 311 -25.85 -0.42 -21.60
CA LYS A 311 -24.79 -1.31 -22.10
C LYS A 311 -25.32 -2.54 -22.87
N ASN A 312 -26.64 -2.77 -22.87
CA ASN A 312 -27.27 -3.84 -23.64
C ASN A 312 -27.48 -3.44 -25.12
N LEU A 313 -27.28 -2.17 -25.47
CA LEU A 313 -27.35 -1.71 -26.86
C LEU A 313 -25.99 -1.85 -27.54
N SER A 314 -26.01 -2.04 -28.85
CA SER A 314 -24.82 -2.00 -29.69
C SER A 314 -24.50 -0.58 -30.19
N VAL A 315 -23.30 -0.40 -30.76
CA VAL A 315 -22.92 0.89 -31.40
C VAL A 315 -23.91 1.24 -32.53
N TYR A 316 -24.38 0.24 -33.27
CA TYR A 316 -25.39 0.41 -34.31
C TYR A 316 -26.74 0.91 -33.74
N GLU A 317 -27.10 0.50 -32.52
CA GLU A 317 -28.36 0.84 -31.84
C GLU A 317 -28.27 2.08 -30.94
N ASN A 318 -27.32 2.98 -31.19
CA ASN A 318 -27.15 4.24 -30.44
C ASN A 318 -26.70 4.07 -28.97
N ALA A 319 -25.90 3.02 -28.67
CA ALA A 319 -25.33 2.86 -27.33
C ALA A 319 -24.45 4.05 -26.87
N VAL A 320 -23.83 4.77 -27.81
CA VAL A 320 -22.94 5.91 -27.52
C VAL A 320 -23.74 7.20 -27.43
N ALA A 321 -24.17 7.59 -26.23
CA ALA A 321 -25.10 8.69 -26.01
C ALA A 321 -24.61 10.03 -26.59
N CYS A 322 -23.31 10.31 -26.49
CA CYS A 322 -22.73 11.57 -26.97
C CYS A 322 -22.67 11.69 -28.51
N TRP A 323 -22.86 10.60 -29.25
CA TRP A 323 -22.93 10.60 -30.71
C TRP A 323 -24.37 10.65 -31.24
N ASN A 324 -25.36 10.74 -30.36
CA ASN A 324 -26.75 10.83 -30.76
C ASN A 324 -27.11 12.28 -31.18
N GLY A 325 -28.19 12.42 -31.95
CA GLY A 325 -28.67 13.71 -32.47
C GLY A 325 -28.14 14.04 -33.87
N GLU A 326 -28.65 15.13 -34.45
CA GLU A 326 -28.43 15.45 -35.87
C GLU A 326 -26.97 15.70 -36.20
N SER A 327 -26.30 16.59 -35.46
CA SER A 327 -24.92 16.98 -35.75
C SER A 327 -23.88 15.92 -35.36
N MET A 328 -24.04 15.26 -34.21
CA MET A 328 -23.02 14.35 -33.68
C MET A 328 -23.12 12.91 -34.23
N SER A 329 -24.25 12.55 -34.88
CA SER A 329 -24.43 11.24 -35.52
C SER A 329 -23.41 10.92 -36.60
N GLU A 330 -22.72 11.93 -37.14
CA GLU A 330 -21.65 11.74 -38.12
C GLU A 330 -20.47 10.93 -37.54
N TYR A 331 -20.16 11.08 -36.26
CA TYR A 331 -19.11 10.29 -35.58
C TYR A 331 -19.46 8.81 -35.55
N LYS A 332 -20.71 8.48 -35.18
CA LYS A 332 -21.24 7.11 -35.24
C LYS A 332 -21.15 6.55 -36.68
N LYS A 333 -21.62 7.29 -37.68
CA LYS A 333 -21.59 6.86 -39.09
C LYS A 333 -20.16 6.57 -39.56
N LYS A 334 -19.22 7.47 -39.26
CA LYS A 334 -17.79 7.30 -39.59
C LYS A 334 -17.17 6.10 -38.87
N PHE A 335 -17.53 5.86 -37.61
CA PHE A 335 -17.07 4.70 -36.85
C PHE A 335 -17.56 3.39 -37.49
N ILE A 336 -18.86 3.28 -37.78
CA ILE A 336 -19.46 2.08 -38.41
C ILE A 336 -18.83 1.81 -39.79
N LEU A 337 -18.65 2.83 -40.63
CA LEU A 337 -18.04 2.67 -41.96
C LEU A 337 -16.61 2.11 -41.90
N LYS A 338 -15.86 2.45 -40.85
CA LYS A 338 -14.47 2.00 -40.69
C LYS A 338 -14.33 0.76 -39.82
N ALA A 339 -15.38 0.33 -39.12
CA ALA A 339 -15.37 -0.81 -38.20
C ALA A 339 -14.92 -2.12 -38.86
N HIS A 340 -15.27 -2.34 -40.14
CA HIS A 340 -14.81 -3.51 -40.90
C HIS A 340 -13.28 -3.57 -41.06
N LYS A 341 -12.58 -2.42 -41.08
CA LYS A 341 -11.13 -2.38 -41.24
C LYS A 341 -10.36 -2.85 -40.00
N VAL A 342 -11.03 -2.87 -38.86
CA VAL A 342 -10.46 -3.18 -37.54
C VAL A 342 -11.17 -4.35 -36.85
N ASP A 343 -11.99 -5.09 -37.59
CA ASP A 343 -12.76 -6.24 -37.11
C ASP A 343 -13.59 -5.94 -35.84
N PHE A 344 -14.27 -4.78 -35.83
CA PHE A 344 -15.11 -4.39 -34.70
C PHE A 344 -16.59 -4.79 -34.92
N PRO A 345 -17.23 -5.53 -33.99
CA PRO A 345 -18.60 -6.00 -34.15
C PRO A 345 -19.64 -4.91 -33.80
N VAL A 346 -20.10 -4.17 -34.80
CA VAL A 346 -20.99 -3.00 -34.61
C VAL A 346 -22.38 -3.30 -34.04
N HIS A 347 -22.85 -4.55 -34.19
CA HIS A 347 -24.15 -5.03 -33.69
C HIS A 347 -24.05 -5.74 -32.34
N LYS A 348 -22.84 -5.89 -31.78
CA LYS A 348 -22.66 -6.52 -30.49
C LYS A 348 -22.96 -5.53 -29.37
N PRO A 349 -23.77 -5.90 -28.36
CA PRO A 349 -23.98 -5.09 -27.16
C PRO A 349 -22.68 -4.70 -26.46
N ILE A 350 -22.62 -3.51 -25.85
CA ILE A 350 -21.42 -3.00 -25.16
C ILE A 350 -20.96 -3.93 -24.03
N ASN A 351 -21.89 -4.50 -23.26
CA ASN A 351 -21.60 -5.42 -22.14
C ASN A 351 -20.95 -6.74 -22.59
N GLU A 352 -21.11 -7.14 -23.86
CA GLU A 352 -20.53 -8.36 -24.42
C GLU A 352 -19.23 -8.10 -25.20
N LEU A 353 -18.78 -6.85 -25.32
CA LEU A 353 -17.51 -6.53 -25.98
C LEU A 353 -16.34 -7.09 -25.18
N SER A 354 -15.36 -7.65 -25.89
CA SER A 354 -14.07 -7.98 -25.27
C SER A 354 -13.35 -6.69 -24.85
N LYS A 355 -12.42 -6.79 -23.89
CA LYS A 355 -11.61 -5.63 -23.43
C LYS A 355 -10.94 -4.90 -24.59
N LYS A 356 -10.37 -5.64 -25.56
CA LYS A 356 -9.76 -5.05 -26.77
C LYS A 356 -10.76 -4.28 -27.63
N GLN A 357 -11.96 -4.82 -27.82
CA GLN A 357 -13.02 -4.16 -28.59
C GLN A 357 -13.53 -2.91 -27.86
N TYR A 358 -13.72 -2.99 -26.54
CA TYR A 358 -14.09 -1.83 -25.73
C TYR A 358 -13.03 -0.73 -25.80
N ASP A 359 -11.75 -1.09 -25.64
CA ASP A 359 -10.62 -0.17 -25.74
C ASP A 359 -10.55 0.49 -27.13
N LEU A 360 -10.84 -0.27 -28.20
CA LEU A 360 -10.92 0.25 -29.56
C LEU A 360 -12.07 1.26 -29.74
N LEU A 361 -13.26 0.98 -29.18
CA LEU A 361 -14.38 1.93 -29.18
C LEU A 361 -14.04 3.21 -28.39
N TRP A 362 -13.40 3.04 -27.24
CA TRP A 362 -13.10 4.14 -26.33
C TRP A 362 -11.94 5.00 -26.83
N HIS A 363 -10.80 4.42 -27.23
CA HIS A 363 -9.60 5.14 -27.63
C HIS A 363 -9.47 5.38 -29.13
N GLY A 364 -10.12 4.56 -29.96
CA GLY A 364 -9.88 4.52 -31.40
C GLY A 364 -8.57 3.80 -31.73
N ASP A 365 -8.34 3.59 -33.03
CA ASP A 365 -7.08 3.06 -33.59
C ASP A 365 -6.90 3.61 -35.02
N LYS A 366 -5.70 3.52 -35.59
CA LYS A 366 -5.27 3.99 -36.92
C LYS A 366 -6.41 4.34 -37.89
N GLY A 367 -6.86 5.60 -37.83
CA GLY A 367 -7.87 6.17 -38.75
C GLY A 367 -9.32 6.11 -38.28
N ILE A 368 -9.62 5.54 -37.12
CA ILE A 368 -10.94 5.49 -36.46
C ILE A 368 -10.94 6.41 -35.25
N VAL A 369 -11.95 7.27 -35.19
CA VAL A 369 -12.13 8.20 -34.08
C VAL A 369 -12.91 7.52 -32.97
N GLY A 370 -12.26 7.26 -31.84
CA GLY A 370 -12.91 6.73 -30.64
C GLY A 370 -13.62 7.80 -29.82
N VAL A 371 -14.35 7.36 -28.78
CA VAL A 371 -15.07 8.24 -27.85
C VAL A 371 -14.14 9.27 -27.19
N LYS A 372 -12.95 8.85 -26.76
CA LYS A 372 -11.96 9.74 -26.12
C LYS A 372 -11.55 10.87 -27.06
N GLN A 373 -11.22 10.56 -28.32
CA GLN A 373 -10.83 11.56 -29.31
C GLN A 373 -11.97 12.54 -29.61
N PHE A 374 -13.23 12.07 -29.58
CA PHE A 374 -14.39 12.94 -29.64
C PHE A 374 -14.40 13.93 -28.47
N PHE A 375 -14.19 13.47 -27.24
CA PHE A 375 -14.14 14.36 -26.07
C PHE A 375 -12.91 15.28 -26.05
N ASP A 376 -11.76 14.84 -26.57
CA ASP A 376 -10.56 15.68 -26.75
C ASP A 376 -10.89 16.88 -27.67
N PHE A 377 -11.65 16.65 -28.76
CA PHE A 377 -12.16 17.71 -29.63
C PHE A 377 -13.17 18.63 -28.91
N VAL A 378 -14.13 18.06 -28.17
CA VAL A 378 -15.11 18.85 -27.42
C VAL A 378 -14.40 19.73 -26.37
N GLU A 379 -13.37 19.21 -25.70
CA GLU A 379 -12.54 19.94 -24.75
C GLU A 379 -11.71 21.05 -25.41
N SER A 380 -11.15 20.81 -26.61
CA SER A 380 -10.47 21.84 -27.38
C SER A 380 -11.40 22.99 -27.81
N GLN A 381 -12.71 22.73 -27.88
CA GLN A 381 -13.75 23.72 -28.21
C GLN A 381 -14.45 24.30 -26.96
N SER A 382 -13.91 24.07 -25.76
CA SER A 382 -14.51 24.49 -24.48
C SER A 382 -14.63 26.01 -24.29
N TYR A 383 -14.04 26.82 -25.16
CA TYR A 383 -14.29 28.27 -25.18
C TYR A 383 -15.73 28.62 -25.57
N LYS A 384 -16.45 27.72 -26.25
CA LYS A 384 -17.87 27.87 -26.60
C LYS A 384 -18.75 27.18 -25.55
N ILE A 385 -19.80 27.88 -25.09
CA ILE A 385 -20.67 27.42 -23.99
C ILE A 385 -21.33 26.07 -24.26
N GLN A 386 -21.77 25.80 -25.50
CA GLN A 386 -22.43 24.55 -25.87
C GLN A 386 -21.54 23.31 -25.66
N TYR A 387 -20.23 23.42 -25.95
CA TYR A 387 -19.29 22.32 -25.72
C TYR A 387 -18.97 22.16 -24.24
N ARG A 388 -18.96 23.24 -23.44
CA ARG A 388 -18.87 23.14 -21.97
C ARG A 388 -20.06 22.41 -21.36
N VAL A 389 -21.27 22.75 -21.80
CA VAL A 389 -22.50 22.09 -21.34
C VAL A 389 -22.49 20.62 -21.76
N MET A 390 -22.03 20.32 -22.97
CA MET A 390 -21.87 18.94 -23.43
C MET A 390 -20.88 18.16 -22.57
N LEU A 391 -19.69 18.70 -22.30
CA LEU A 391 -18.71 18.05 -21.41
C LEU A 391 -19.28 17.80 -20.01
N ALA A 392 -19.97 18.79 -19.45
CA ALA A 392 -20.54 18.67 -18.10
C ALA A 392 -21.55 17.51 -17.99
N ARG A 393 -22.31 17.21 -19.04
CA ARG A 393 -23.28 16.09 -19.06
C ARG A 393 -22.63 14.71 -18.99
N TYR A 394 -21.38 14.59 -19.42
CA TYR A 394 -20.66 13.31 -19.48
C TYR A 394 -19.47 13.26 -18.53
N ARG A 395 -19.25 14.29 -17.72
CA ARG A 395 -18.20 14.33 -16.70
C ARG A 395 -18.71 13.73 -15.39
N GLY A 396 -17.95 12.80 -14.84
CA GLY A 396 -18.21 12.14 -13.57
C GLY A 396 -16.92 11.73 -12.88
N LYS A 397 -17.05 10.96 -11.80
CA LYS A 397 -15.88 10.42 -11.08
C LYS A 397 -15.38 9.19 -11.83
N THR A 398 -14.20 9.29 -12.41
CA THR A 398 -13.55 8.17 -13.10
C THR A 398 -12.34 7.69 -12.32
N THR A 399 -11.97 6.42 -12.49
CA THR A 399 -10.75 5.88 -11.90
C THR A 399 -9.53 6.65 -12.42
N CYS A 400 -8.63 7.02 -11.52
CA CYS A 400 -7.40 7.71 -11.88
C CYS A 400 -6.54 6.81 -12.81
N PRO A 401 -6.12 7.30 -13.99
CA PRO A 401 -5.36 6.50 -14.95
C PRO A 401 -3.92 6.22 -14.49
N ASP A 402 -3.36 7.03 -13.58
CA ASP A 402 -1.98 6.88 -13.13
C ASP A 402 -1.81 5.84 -12.02
N CYS A 403 -2.73 5.82 -11.07
CA CYS A 403 -2.69 4.85 -9.96
C CYS A 403 -3.72 3.73 -10.11
N ASN A 404 -4.58 3.75 -11.13
CA ASN A 404 -5.66 2.78 -11.34
C ASN A 404 -6.56 2.61 -10.09
N GLY A 405 -6.78 3.70 -9.34
CA GLY A 405 -7.60 3.68 -8.12
C GLY A 405 -6.87 3.26 -6.84
N THR A 406 -5.58 2.94 -6.89
CA THR A 406 -4.79 2.53 -5.70
C THR A 406 -4.40 3.69 -4.79
N ARG A 407 -4.56 4.94 -5.25
CA ARG A 407 -4.35 6.19 -4.49
C ARG A 407 -2.90 6.54 -4.16
N LEU A 408 -1.95 5.63 -4.37
CA LEU A 408 -0.54 5.82 -4.06
C LEU A 408 0.30 6.21 -5.29
N ARG A 409 1.48 6.76 -5.01
CA ARG A 409 2.55 6.96 -6.00
C ARG A 409 3.03 5.62 -6.59
N LYS A 410 3.50 5.63 -7.85
CA LYS A 410 3.81 4.40 -8.61
C LYS A 410 4.94 3.58 -7.99
N ASP A 411 5.94 4.26 -7.48
CA ASP A 411 7.11 3.75 -6.77
C ASP A 411 6.81 3.21 -5.38
N ALA A 412 5.63 3.48 -4.79
CA ALA A 412 5.19 2.75 -3.60
C ALA A 412 5.11 1.22 -3.85
N ASN A 413 4.88 0.81 -5.10
CA ASN A 413 4.81 -0.60 -5.49
C ASN A 413 6.18 -1.24 -5.75
N TYR A 414 7.26 -0.45 -5.71
CA TYR A 414 8.62 -0.99 -5.74
C TYR A 414 8.98 -1.63 -4.40
N VAL A 415 8.30 -1.24 -3.33
CA VAL A 415 8.44 -1.86 -2.01
C VAL A 415 7.50 -3.04 -1.90
N LYS A 416 8.06 -4.21 -1.61
CA LYS A 416 7.35 -5.49 -1.64
C LYS A 416 7.56 -6.28 -0.36
N ILE A 417 6.53 -7.05 -0.01
CA ILE A 417 6.57 -8.12 1.00
C ILE A 417 6.14 -9.40 0.31
N ALA A 418 6.97 -10.44 0.37
CA ALA A 418 6.76 -11.69 -0.38
C ALA A 418 6.39 -11.41 -1.85
N ASP A 419 7.23 -10.60 -2.52
CA ASP A 419 7.09 -10.18 -3.91
C ASP A 419 5.82 -9.40 -4.28
N THR A 420 5.00 -9.03 -3.29
CA THR A 420 3.72 -8.36 -3.47
C THR A 420 3.76 -6.93 -2.95
N GLY A 421 3.33 -5.96 -3.76
CA GLY A 421 3.24 -4.54 -3.37
C GLY A 421 2.00 -4.22 -2.53
N ILE A 422 2.03 -3.13 -1.76
CA ILE A 422 0.91 -2.74 -0.89
C ILE A 422 -0.39 -2.49 -1.67
N SER A 423 -0.28 -1.90 -2.88
CA SER A 423 -1.44 -1.60 -3.72
C SER A 423 -2.15 -2.86 -4.21
N GLU A 424 -1.41 -3.96 -4.39
CA GLU A 424 -1.97 -5.24 -4.80
C GLU A 424 -2.75 -5.87 -3.63
N LEU A 425 -2.19 -5.82 -2.41
CA LEU A 425 -2.83 -6.35 -1.22
C LEU A 425 -4.17 -5.66 -0.89
N VAL A 426 -4.24 -4.34 -1.02
CA VAL A 426 -5.49 -3.61 -0.70
C VAL A 426 -6.59 -3.80 -1.73
N LEU A 427 -6.25 -4.31 -2.92
CA LEU A 427 -7.20 -4.66 -3.98
C LEU A 427 -7.69 -6.12 -3.89
N LEU A 428 -7.03 -6.97 -3.10
CA LEU A 428 -7.50 -8.33 -2.86
C LEU A 428 -8.82 -8.32 -2.06
N PRO A 429 -9.75 -9.24 -2.35
CA PRO A 429 -10.82 -9.59 -1.42
C PRO A 429 -10.23 -9.99 -0.07
N ILE A 430 -10.85 -9.58 1.02
CA ILE A 430 -10.38 -9.82 2.40
C ILE A 430 -10.14 -11.32 2.66
N GLU A 431 -10.95 -12.22 2.11
CA GLU A 431 -10.71 -13.67 2.19
C GLU A 431 -9.39 -14.12 1.54
N LYS A 432 -9.03 -13.53 0.40
CA LYS A 432 -7.75 -13.81 -0.26
C LYS A 432 -6.60 -13.16 0.47
N LEU A 433 -6.83 -11.96 1.01
CA LEU A 433 -5.85 -11.26 1.84
C LEU A 433 -5.54 -12.05 3.13
N LYS A 434 -6.56 -12.68 3.73
CA LYS A 434 -6.38 -13.59 4.87
C LYS A 434 -5.43 -14.74 4.51
N LYS A 435 -5.70 -15.44 3.41
CA LYS A 435 -4.85 -16.54 2.93
C LYS A 435 -3.41 -16.09 2.69
N PHE A 436 -3.23 -14.90 2.10
CA PHE A 436 -1.90 -14.32 1.90
C PHE A 436 -1.14 -14.17 3.22
N PHE A 437 -1.77 -13.66 4.28
CA PHE A 437 -1.11 -13.50 5.59
C PHE A 437 -0.94 -14.82 6.35
N ASP A 438 -1.84 -15.79 6.18
CA ASP A 438 -1.70 -17.13 6.77
C ASP A 438 -0.49 -17.88 6.18
N ASP A 439 -0.24 -17.73 4.86
CA ASP A 439 0.84 -18.40 4.13
C ASP A 439 2.17 -17.62 4.17
N LEU A 440 2.17 -16.40 4.72
CA LEU A 440 3.31 -15.49 4.69
C LEU A 440 4.48 -16.02 5.52
N LYS A 441 5.64 -16.18 4.86
CA LYS A 441 6.88 -16.61 5.51
C LYS A 441 7.93 -15.50 5.49
N PHE A 442 8.44 -15.17 6.67
CA PHE A 442 9.54 -14.23 6.85
C PHE A 442 10.83 -14.95 7.24
N ASN A 443 11.96 -14.26 7.07
CA ASN A 443 13.22 -14.67 7.71
C ASN A 443 13.15 -14.36 9.22
N GLU A 444 14.07 -14.91 10.02
CA GLU A 444 14.02 -14.76 11.49
C GLU A 444 14.00 -13.30 11.97
N HIS A 445 14.76 -12.42 11.29
CA HIS A 445 14.83 -11.01 11.60
C HIS A 445 13.49 -10.30 11.33
N ASP A 446 12.97 -10.44 10.11
CA ASP A 446 11.72 -9.82 9.65
C ASP A 446 10.53 -10.36 10.47
N THR A 447 10.56 -11.65 10.86
CA THR A 447 9.57 -12.21 11.78
C THR A 447 9.58 -11.50 13.13
N LYS A 448 10.75 -11.25 13.73
CA LYS A 448 10.84 -10.55 15.03
C LYS A 448 10.28 -9.13 14.94
N VAL A 449 10.60 -8.40 13.87
CA VAL A 449 10.12 -7.03 13.64
C VAL A 449 8.61 -6.99 13.37
N ALA A 450 8.12 -7.90 12.53
CA ALA A 450 6.73 -7.90 12.07
C ALA A 450 5.76 -8.63 13.01
N LYS A 451 6.22 -9.44 13.97
CA LYS A 451 5.38 -10.34 14.78
C LYS A 451 4.12 -9.69 15.33
N ARG A 452 4.24 -8.55 16.01
CA ARG A 452 3.09 -7.83 16.60
C ARG A 452 2.16 -7.28 15.52
N LEU A 453 2.72 -6.72 14.44
CA LEU A 453 1.93 -6.19 13.32
C LEU A 453 1.13 -7.29 12.63
N LEU A 454 1.72 -8.47 12.42
CA LEU A 454 1.04 -9.61 11.79
C LEU A 454 -0.11 -10.13 12.65
N ILE A 455 0.05 -10.19 13.98
CA ILE A 455 -1.03 -10.58 14.89
C ILE A 455 -2.22 -9.62 14.73
N GLU A 456 -1.97 -8.31 14.76
CA GLU A 456 -3.02 -7.29 14.62
C GLU A 456 -3.69 -7.33 13.24
N ILE A 457 -2.91 -7.41 12.16
CA ILE A 457 -3.42 -7.49 10.79
C ILE A 457 -4.30 -8.73 10.61
N THR A 458 -3.78 -9.91 10.97
CA THR A 458 -4.49 -11.18 10.80
C THR A 458 -5.74 -11.22 11.68
N SER A 459 -5.69 -10.72 12.91
CA SER A 459 -6.86 -10.67 13.80
C SER A 459 -7.97 -9.79 13.23
N ARG A 460 -7.63 -8.59 12.74
CA ARG A 460 -8.63 -7.65 12.17
C ARG A 460 -9.22 -8.15 10.86
N ILE A 461 -8.40 -8.76 10.00
CA ILE A 461 -8.88 -9.45 8.80
C ILE A 461 -9.83 -10.60 9.17
N GLN A 462 -9.49 -11.39 10.20
CA GLN A 462 -10.35 -12.47 10.69
C GLN A 462 -11.69 -11.94 11.20
N PHE A 463 -11.71 -10.82 11.93
CA PHE A 463 -12.96 -10.22 12.40
C PHE A 463 -13.87 -9.80 11.23
N LEU A 464 -13.31 -9.22 10.16
CA LEU A 464 -14.06 -8.89 8.94
C LEU A 464 -14.62 -10.14 8.25
N CYS A 465 -13.86 -11.23 8.20
CA CYS A 465 -14.36 -12.51 7.69
C CYS A 465 -15.48 -13.09 8.56
N ASN A 466 -15.36 -12.99 9.89
CA ASN A 466 -16.36 -13.51 10.83
C ASN A 466 -17.71 -12.80 10.68
N VAL A 467 -17.71 -11.48 10.42
CA VAL A 467 -18.94 -10.72 10.14
C VAL A 467 -19.39 -10.82 8.67
N GLY A 468 -18.85 -11.75 7.88
CA GLY A 468 -19.30 -12.00 6.51
C GLY A 468 -18.87 -10.96 5.47
N LEU A 469 -17.86 -10.12 5.76
CA LEU A 469 -17.36 -9.09 4.85
C LEU A 469 -16.15 -9.53 4.03
N GLY A 470 -15.95 -10.85 3.90
CA GLY A 470 -14.82 -11.45 3.19
C GLY A 470 -14.68 -11.09 1.70
N TYR A 471 -15.80 -10.71 1.07
CA TYR A 471 -15.86 -10.33 -0.35
C TYR A 471 -15.39 -8.90 -0.63
N LEU A 472 -15.35 -8.03 0.40
CA LEU A 472 -14.92 -6.64 0.24
C LEU A 472 -13.40 -6.54 0.07
N THR A 473 -12.93 -5.41 -0.42
CA THR A 473 -11.50 -5.07 -0.52
C THR A 473 -11.17 -3.92 0.43
N LEU A 474 -9.93 -3.83 0.90
CA LEU A 474 -9.51 -2.74 1.79
C LEU A 474 -9.53 -1.36 1.09
N ASN A 475 -9.43 -1.32 -0.23
CA ASN A 475 -9.48 -0.09 -1.02
C ASN A 475 -10.92 0.39 -1.35
N ARG A 476 -11.96 -0.39 -1.00
CA ARG A 476 -13.37 0.00 -1.18
C ARG A 476 -13.66 1.28 -0.41
N VAL A 477 -14.27 2.27 -1.08
CA VAL A 477 -14.57 3.58 -0.48
C VAL A 477 -15.68 3.43 0.57
N ALA A 478 -15.48 4.00 1.76
CA ALA A 478 -16.39 3.84 2.89
C ALA A 478 -17.81 4.36 2.61
N ASN A 479 -17.95 5.41 1.79
CA ASN A 479 -19.26 5.97 1.45
C ASN A 479 -20.06 5.16 0.41
N THR A 480 -19.47 4.09 -0.16
CA THR A 480 -20.12 3.18 -1.11
C THR A 480 -20.63 1.90 -0.46
N LEU A 481 -20.51 1.80 0.87
CA LEU A 481 -21.00 0.70 1.67
C LEU A 481 -22.48 0.88 1.95
N SER A 482 -23.21 -0.23 1.95
CA SER A 482 -24.58 -0.30 2.49
C SER A 482 -24.59 -0.02 4.00
N GLY A 483 -25.78 0.26 4.54
CA GLY A 483 -25.98 0.45 5.98
C GLY A 483 -25.51 -0.78 6.78
N GLY A 484 -25.93 -1.98 6.38
CA GLY A 484 -25.52 -3.24 7.01
C GLY A 484 -24.02 -3.53 6.88
N GLU A 485 -23.38 -3.25 5.74
CA GLU A 485 -21.92 -3.38 5.62
C GLU A 485 -21.18 -2.43 6.55
N SER A 486 -21.61 -1.17 6.62
CA SER A 486 -21.04 -0.16 7.52
C SER A 486 -21.16 -0.60 8.98
N GLN A 487 -22.34 -1.10 9.36
CA GLN A 487 -22.61 -1.60 10.70
C GLN A 487 -21.70 -2.78 11.07
N ARG A 488 -21.56 -3.76 10.17
CA ARG A 488 -20.69 -4.93 10.37
C ARG A 488 -19.20 -4.57 10.43
N ILE A 489 -18.77 -3.54 9.69
CA ILE A 489 -17.41 -2.99 9.84
C ILE A 489 -17.21 -2.41 11.24
N ASN A 490 -18.14 -1.60 11.74
CA ASN A 490 -18.06 -1.04 13.10
C ASN A 490 -18.01 -2.15 14.17
N LEU A 491 -18.78 -3.22 13.96
CA LEU A 491 -18.77 -4.38 14.83
C LEU A 491 -17.40 -5.08 14.85
N ALA A 492 -16.80 -5.30 13.68
CA ALA A 492 -15.47 -5.88 13.56
C ALA A 492 -14.38 -4.99 14.16
N THR A 493 -14.46 -3.66 13.96
CA THR A 493 -13.53 -2.70 14.58
C THR A 493 -13.66 -2.70 16.10
N SER A 494 -14.88 -2.83 16.62
CA SER A 494 -15.15 -2.90 18.07
C SER A 494 -14.60 -4.18 18.71
N LEU A 495 -14.63 -5.31 18.00
CA LEU A 495 -13.93 -6.53 18.43
C LEU A 495 -12.40 -6.31 18.48
N GLY A 496 -11.86 -5.57 17.51
CA GLY A 496 -10.43 -5.26 17.44
C GLY A 496 -9.92 -4.34 18.53
N SER A 497 -10.76 -3.46 19.10
CA SER A 497 -10.35 -2.52 20.15
C SER A 497 -10.18 -3.16 21.53
N SER A 498 -10.61 -4.42 21.70
CA SER A 498 -10.46 -5.21 22.94
C SER A 498 -10.94 -4.47 24.21
N LEU A 499 -11.99 -3.66 24.09
CA LEU A 499 -12.56 -2.93 25.22
C LEU A 499 -13.31 -3.91 26.16
N VAL A 500 -13.23 -3.64 27.46
CA VAL A 500 -13.87 -4.43 28.53
C VAL A 500 -14.67 -3.49 29.42
N GLY A 501 -15.84 -3.94 29.89
CA GLY A 501 -16.71 -3.16 30.77
C GLY A 501 -17.51 -2.06 30.06
N SER A 502 -17.58 -2.11 28.73
CA SER A 502 -18.38 -1.19 27.91
C SER A 502 -19.81 -1.71 27.70
N LEU A 503 -20.73 -0.79 27.38
CA LEU A 503 -22.09 -1.08 26.97
C LEU A 503 -22.20 -0.91 25.45
N TYR A 504 -22.37 -2.01 24.71
CA TYR A 504 -22.59 -1.97 23.27
C TYR A 504 -24.08 -1.97 22.97
N ILE A 505 -24.54 -1.07 22.11
CA ILE A 505 -25.94 -0.94 21.73
C ILE A 505 -26.03 -1.02 20.21
N LEU A 506 -26.78 -2.01 19.70
CA LEU A 506 -26.87 -2.32 18.27
C LEU A 506 -28.32 -2.20 17.78
N ASP A 507 -28.50 -1.63 16.59
CA ASP A 507 -29.80 -1.42 15.95
C ASP A 507 -30.00 -2.40 14.79
N GLU A 508 -30.85 -3.40 14.98
CA GLU A 508 -31.24 -4.38 13.95
C GLU A 508 -30.05 -4.91 13.11
N PRO A 509 -29.00 -5.47 13.74
CA PRO A 509 -27.80 -5.91 13.05
C PRO A 509 -28.02 -7.04 12.03
N SER A 510 -29.17 -7.71 12.05
CA SER A 510 -29.55 -8.75 11.08
C SER A 510 -30.02 -8.19 9.72
N ILE A 511 -30.31 -6.88 9.60
CA ILE A 511 -30.84 -6.32 8.35
C ILE A 511 -29.88 -6.54 7.17
N GLY A 512 -30.43 -7.10 6.10
CA GLY A 512 -29.69 -7.36 4.87
C GLY A 512 -28.65 -8.47 5.00
N LEU A 513 -28.67 -9.25 6.07
CA LEU A 513 -27.95 -10.52 6.16
C LEU A 513 -28.77 -11.66 5.57
N HIS A 514 -28.07 -12.58 4.93
CA HIS A 514 -28.65 -13.86 4.57
C HIS A 514 -28.85 -14.69 5.85
N PRO A 515 -29.93 -15.46 6.02
CA PRO A 515 -30.20 -16.24 7.24
C PRO A 515 -29.04 -17.15 7.67
N ARG A 516 -28.31 -17.71 6.70
CA ARG A 516 -27.09 -18.50 6.93
C ARG A 516 -25.97 -17.75 7.68
N ASP A 517 -25.91 -16.43 7.56
CA ASP A 517 -24.89 -15.60 8.22
C ASP A 517 -25.35 -15.08 9.60
N THR A 518 -26.61 -15.30 9.99
CA THR A 518 -27.14 -14.92 11.31
C THR A 518 -26.40 -15.64 12.45
N GLU A 519 -26.10 -16.94 12.30
CA GLU A 519 -25.30 -17.70 13.29
C GLU A 519 -23.92 -17.09 13.53
N ARG A 520 -23.28 -16.56 12.47
CA ARG A 520 -21.98 -15.90 12.58
C ARG A 520 -22.08 -14.59 13.36
N LEU A 521 -23.13 -13.82 13.11
CA LEU A 521 -23.41 -12.60 13.86
C LEU A 521 -23.65 -12.91 15.34
N ILE A 522 -24.44 -13.93 15.67
CA ILE A 522 -24.66 -14.38 17.04
C ILE A 522 -23.34 -14.74 17.73
N THR A 523 -22.46 -15.46 17.03
CA THR A 523 -21.12 -15.81 17.54
C THR A 523 -20.29 -14.56 17.86
N VAL A 524 -20.39 -13.53 17.02
CA VAL A 524 -19.69 -12.24 17.22
C VAL A 524 -20.27 -11.48 18.42
N LEU A 525 -21.59 -11.36 18.53
CA LEU A 525 -22.27 -10.71 19.67
C LEU A 525 -21.92 -11.41 20.99
N THR A 526 -21.92 -12.74 20.97
CA THR A 526 -21.51 -13.58 22.08
C THR A 526 -20.05 -13.37 22.46
N SER A 527 -19.18 -13.20 21.46
CA SER A 527 -17.75 -12.91 21.69
C SER A 527 -17.56 -11.55 22.36
N LEU A 528 -18.27 -10.51 21.91
CA LEU A 528 -18.25 -9.19 22.56
C LEU A 528 -18.69 -9.26 24.02
N ARG A 529 -19.77 -9.99 24.30
CA ARG A 529 -20.24 -10.25 25.67
C ARG A 529 -19.17 -10.96 26.49
N ASN A 530 -18.59 -12.04 25.96
CA ASN A 530 -17.62 -12.89 26.68
C ASN A 530 -16.31 -12.15 27.01
N LEU A 531 -15.98 -11.05 26.31
CA LEU A 531 -14.88 -10.16 26.68
C LEU A 531 -15.15 -9.38 27.99
N GLY A 532 -16.35 -9.47 28.57
CA GLY A 532 -16.76 -8.75 29.77
C GLY A 532 -17.52 -7.45 29.47
N ASN A 533 -18.21 -7.40 28.34
CA ASN A 533 -19.07 -6.28 27.96
C ASN A 533 -20.55 -6.64 28.11
N THR A 534 -21.39 -5.61 28.24
CA THR A 534 -22.85 -5.78 28.12
C THR A 534 -23.26 -5.43 26.70
N VAL A 535 -24.03 -6.28 26.05
CA VAL A 535 -24.45 -6.10 24.66
C VAL A 535 -25.96 -6.01 24.64
N ILE A 536 -26.51 -4.88 24.20
CA ILE A 536 -27.94 -4.66 24.00
C ILE A 536 -28.19 -4.60 22.50
N VAL A 537 -29.13 -5.41 22.03
CA VAL A 537 -29.49 -5.48 20.62
C VAL A 537 -30.98 -5.21 20.47
N VAL A 538 -31.35 -4.24 19.63
CA VAL A 538 -32.75 -4.05 19.21
C VAL A 538 -32.98 -4.98 18.02
N GLU A 539 -33.81 -6.01 18.17
CA GLU A 539 -34.00 -7.04 17.14
C GLU A 539 -35.39 -7.67 17.12
N HIS A 540 -35.70 -8.23 15.95
CA HIS A 540 -36.90 -9.01 15.67
C HIS A 540 -36.58 -10.40 15.10
N ASP A 541 -35.30 -10.69 14.83
CA ASP A 541 -34.85 -12.00 14.38
C ASP A 541 -34.95 -13.09 15.47
N GLU A 542 -35.58 -14.21 15.11
CA GLU A 542 -35.88 -15.31 16.04
C GLU A 542 -34.61 -15.99 16.57
N ASP A 543 -33.57 -16.15 15.75
CA ASP A 543 -32.34 -16.82 16.14
C ASP A 543 -31.53 -15.96 17.11
N ILE A 544 -31.50 -14.63 16.89
CA ILE A 544 -30.86 -13.69 17.81
C ILE A 544 -31.61 -13.64 19.15
N MET A 545 -32.95 -13.59 19.12
CA MET A 545 -33.78 -13.60 20.32
C MET A 545 -33.57 -14.87 21.15
N ARG A 546 -33.46 -16.04 20.49
CA ARG A 546 -33.17 -17.32 21.16
C ARG A 546 -31.77 -17.40 21.76
N ALA A 547 -30.81 -16.70 21.17
CA ALA A 547 -29.43 -16.68 21.65
C ALA A 547 -29.19 -15.69 22.81
N ALA A 548 -30.16 -14.83 23.11
CA ALA A 548 -30.06 -13.83 24.16
C ALA A 548 -29.96 -14.49 25.56
N ASP A 549 -29.19 -13.87 26.44
CA ASP A 549 -29.21 -14.21 27.87
C ASP A 549 -30.46 -13.66 28.57
N GLU A 550 -30.97 -12.53 28.08
CA GLU A 550 -32.13 -11.83 28.61
C GLU A 550 -32.92 -11.21 27.45
N LEU A 551 -34.25 -11.29 27.51
CA LEU A 551 -35.12 -10.74 26.49
C LEU A 551 -36.07 -9.72 27.12
N LEU A 552 -36.04 -8.49 26.61
CA LEU A 552 -36.92 -7.40 27.01
C LEU A 552 -37.93 -7.14 25.90
N ASP A 553 -39.20 -7.48 26.14
CA ASP A 553 -40.29 -7.15 25.23
C ASP A 553 -40.94 -5.83 25.65
N ILE A 554 -40.99 -4.87 24.74
CA ILE A 554 -41.57 -3.55 24.98
C ILE A 554 -42.93 -3.46 24.28
N GLY A 555 -43.98 -3.36 25.09
CA GLY A 555 -45.36 -3.21 24.63
C GLY A 555 -45.64 -1.84 24.00
N PRO A 556 -46.68 -1.74 23.15
CA PRO A 556 -47.16 -0.44 22.69
C PRO A 556 -47.65 0.38 23.89
N GLU A 557 -47.27 1.66 23.98
CA GLU A 557 -47.56 2.60 25.09
C GLU A 557 -46.67 2.53 26.35
N ALA A 558 -45.52 1.85 26.31
CA ALA A 558 -44.57 1.74 27.42
C ALA A 558 -43.76 3.01 27.75
#